data_AF-A0A8S3UKR3-F1
#
_entry.id   AF-A0A8S3UKR3-F1
#
_cell.length_a   1.000
_cell.length_b   1.000
_cell.length_c   1.000
_cell.angle_alpha   90.00
_cell.angle_beta   90.00
_cell.angle_gamma   90.00
#
_symmetry.space_group_name_H-M   'P 1'
#
loop_
_entity.id
_entity.type
_entity.pdbx_description
1 polymer ?
#
loop_
_entity_poly.entity_id
_entity_poly.type
_entity_poly.pdbx_seq_one_letter_code
_entity_poly.pdbx_strand_id
1 'polypeptide(L)'
;MLLEKALWIIAFTVVLLTSEVYDKNDELLKACLPFTSVTGNGTTNKMIDLNENSEKIQDLKCNTHRINGMKGFDENVLKAEIVNKIEECEGLCNNQKECRAFRYLLKNRVCFVYNSKQHIEDDISESGFYVKRCVLCYMNITKNVKGCDDEIESVWEDVSSLEKCEDNCIKSDNCRAVHFDGERCFKFTDEVKPYEKTGIDFSRKICEQYTD
;
A
#
# COMPACT_ATOMS: atom_id res chain seq x y z
N MET A 1 -63.55 56.60 4.76
CA MET A 1 -62.13 57.02 4.84
C MET A 1 -61.33 55.78 5.15
N LEU A 2 -60.75 55.22 4.08
CA LEU A 2 -60.12 53.91 4.01
C LEU A 2 -58.68 54.04 4.48
N LEU A 3 -58.38 53.53 5.68
CA LEU A 3 -57.03 53.47 6.22
C LEU A 3 -56.66 52.03 6.59
N GLU A 4 -56.90 51.08 5.68
CA GLU A 4 -56.47 49.67 5.84
C GLU A 4 -56.13 48.96 4.50
N LYS A 5 -55.67 49.69 3.47
CA LYS A 5 -55.23 49.08 2.20
C LYS A 5 -53.91 49.62 1.66
N ALA A 6 -52.95 49.87 2.55
CA ALA A 6 -51.57 50.24 2.18
C ALA A 6 -50.54 49.22 2.67
N LEU A 7 -50.91 47.95 2.80
CA LEU A 7 -49.99 46.87 3.20
C LEU A 7 -49.65 45.85 2.10
N TRP A 8 -50.04 46.10 0.85
CA TRP A 8 -49.80 45.18 -0.27
C TRP A 8 -48.84 45.71 -1.35
N ILE A 9 -48.14 46.83 -1.13
CA ILE A 9 -47.17 47.40 -2.10
C ILE A 9 -45.73 47.43 -1.53
N ILE A 10 -45.43 46.60 -0.52
CA ILE A 10 -44.03 46.36 -0.07
C ILE A 10 -43.61 44.90 -0.30
N ALA A 11 -44.50 44.06 -0.84
CA ALA A 11 -44.23 42.65 -1.11
C ALA A 11 -43.74 42.35 -2.55
N PHE A 12 -43.55 43.36 -3.41
CA PHE A 12 -43.23 43.12 -4.83
C PHE A 12 -42.14 44.03 -5.44
N THR A 13 -41.38 44.79 -4.64
CA THR A 13 -40.33 45.70 -5.17
C THR A 13 -39.00 45.67 -4.41
N VAL A 14 -38.75 44.60 -3.64
CA VAL A 14 -37.39 44.23 -3.19
C VAL A 14 -37.12 42.77 -3.59
N VAL A 15 -37.47 42.45 -4.84
CA VAL A 15 -37.12 41.20 -5.53
C VAL A 15 -35.98 41.43 -6.54
N LEU A 16 -35.43 42.65 -6.60
CA LEU A 16 -34.25 42.99 -7.40
C LEU A 16 -33.38 43.91 -6.55
N LEU A 17 -32.10 43.57 -6.39
CA LEU A 17 -31.06 44.20 -5.54
C LEU A 17 -30.94 43.63 -4.11
N THR A 18 -30.57 42.37 -3.99
CA THR A 18 -29.44 41.88 -3.16
C THR A 18 -29.13 40.43 -3.56
N SER A 19 -28.86 40.25 -4.85
CA SER A 19 -27.91 39.22 -5.27
C SER A 19 -26.53 39.63 -4.75
N GLU A 20 -25.74 38.65 -4.31
CA GLU A 20 -24.30 38.74 -4.02
C GLU A 20 -23.89 39.36 -2.68
N VAL A 21 -24.07 38.60 -1.59
CA VAL A 21 -22.99 38.40 -0.61
C VAL A 21 -23.09 36.96 -0.10
N TYR A 22 -22.66 36.02 -0.94
CA TYR A 22 -22.22 34.71 -0.46
C TYR A 22 -20.84 34.96 0.13
N ASP A 23 -20.72 34.80 1.44
CA ASP A 23 -19.53 35.09 2.22
C ASP A 23 -18.39 34.14 1.80
N LYS A 24 -17.60 34.58 0.82
CA LYS A 24 -16.30 34.05 0.46
C LYS A 24 -15.30 34.51 1.52
N ASN A 25 -15.22 33.78 2.62
CA ASN A 25 -13.97 33.65 3.38
C ASN A 25 -13.32 32.35 2.89
N ASP A 26 -12.61 32.36 1.76
CA ASP A 26 -11.17 32.63 1.71
C ASP A 26 -10.34 31.71 2.62
N GLU A 27 -10.77 30.47 2.84
CA GLU A 27 -9.83 29.35 2.74
C GLU A 27 -9.50 29.18 1.26
N LEU A 28 -8.45 29.89 0.85
CA LEU A 28 -7.60 29.56 -0.27
C LEU A 28 -7.77 28.09 -0.66
N LEU A 29 -8.10 27.86 -1.94
CA LEU A 29 -7.62 26.71 -2.69
C LEU A 29 -6.13 26.53 -2.35
N LYS A 30 -5.83 25.82 -1.26
CA LYS A 30 -4.55 25.16 -1.06
C LYS A 30 -4.62 23.99 -2.02
N ALA A 31 -4.44 24.31 -3.30
CA ALA A 31 -4.04 23.36 -4.29
C ALA A 31 -2.94 22.51 -3.64
N CYS A 32 -3.02 21.21 -3.85
CA CYS A 32 -2.00 20.25 -3.46
C CYS A 32 -0.67 20.58 -4.14
N LEU A 33 -0.01 21.61 -3.64
CA LEU A 33 1.28 22.04 -4.14
C LEU A 33 2.30 21.13 -3.48
N PRO A 34 3.03 20.34 -4.27
CA PRO A 34 3.99 19.39 -3.74
C PRO A 34 5.08 20.11 -2.96
N PHE A 35 5.55 19.47 -1.90
CA PHE A 35 6.73 19.88 -1.17
C PHE A 35 7.93 20.01 -2.14
N THR A 36 8.53 21.20 -2.24
CA THR A 36 9.82 21.34 -2.93
C THR A 36 10.91 21.03 -1.92
N SER A 37 11.49 19.84 -2.00
CA SER A 37 12.63 19.48 -1.17
C SER A 37 13.87 20.27 -1.61
N VAL A 38 14.51 20.92 -0.64
CA VAL A 38 15.86 21.47 -0.77
C VAL A 38 16.82 20.31 -1.04
N THR A 39 17.56 20.39 -2.14
CA THR A 39 18.55 19.39 -2.57
C THR A 39 19.77 19.39 -1.65
N GLY A 40 19.88 18.36 -0.81
CA GLY A 40 21.10 18.01 -0.09
C GLY A 40 21.72 16.75 -0.68
N ASN A 41 22.83 16.91 -1.41
CA ASN A 41 23.69 15.81 -1.86
C ASN A 41 24.21 15.00 -0.66
N GLY A 42 24.16 13.67 -0.73
CA GLY A 42 24.76 12.81 0.29
C GLY A 42 24.53 11.33 0.05
N THR A 43 25.33 10.73 -0.84
CA THR A 43 25.46 9.28 -1.00
C THR A 43 26.11 8.67 0.24
N THR A 44 25.38 7.85 1.00
CA THR A 44 25.96 6.76 1.81
C THR A 44 24.95 5.64 1.94
N ASN A 45 25.30 4.45 1.43
CA ASN A 45 24.69 3.18 1.82
C ASN A 45 24.78 3.05 3.33
N LYS A 46 23.65 3.20 4.02
CA LYS A 46 23.55 2.99 5.46
C LYS A 46 22.68 1.76 5.66
N MET A 47 23.30 0.69 6.12
CA MET A 47 22.60 -0.44 6.75
C MET A 47 21.61 0.16 7.75
N ILE A 48 20.33 -0.18 7.59
CA ILE A 48 19.30 0.21 8.54
C ILE A 48 19.50 -0.69 9.75
N ASP A 49 20.19 -0.15 10.77
CA ASP A 49 20.10 -0.66 12.12
C ASP A 49 18.63 -0.50 12.56
N LEU A 50 17.96 -1.64 12.73
CA LEU A 50 16.60 -1.74 13.24
C LEU A 50 16.59 -1.16 14.66
N ASN A 51 16.05 0.04 14.82
CA ASN A 51 15.86 0.66 16.12
C ASN A 51 14.62 0.05 16.82
N GLU A 52 14.85 -0.43 18.03
CA GLU A 52 14.09 -1.37 18.85
C GLU A 52 12.83 -0.78 19.54
N ASN A 53 12.14 0.21 18.96
CA ASN A 53 11.04 0.92 19.67
C ASN A 53 9.74 1.13 18.87
N SER A 54 9.45 0.24 17.93
CA SER A 54 8.10 0.05 17.39
C SER A 54 8.08 -1.34 16.81
N GLU A 55 7.29 -2.25 17.37
CA GLU A 55 6.83 -3.46 16.68
C GLU A 55 6.05 -2.99 15.44
N LYS A 56 6.77 -2.56 14.41
CA LYS A 56 6.20 -1.97 13.21
C LYS A 56 5.35 -3.04 12.55
N ILE A 57 4.09 -2.69 12.30
CA ILE A 57 3.16 -3.42 11.45
C ILE A 57 3.88 -3.76 10.13
N GLN A 58 4.30 -5.02 10.02
CA GLN A 58 5.08 -5.56 8.91
C GLN A 58 4.32 -6.73 8.32
N ASP A 59 4.35 -6.84 7.00
CA ASP A 59 3.72 -7.91 6.25
C ASP A 59 4.74 -8.48 5.25
N LEU A 60 5.29 -9.65 5.57
CA LEU A 60 6.17 -10.39 4.69
C LEU A 60 5.32 -11.33 3.81
N LYS A 61 5.12 -10.94 2.56
CA LYS A 61 4.41 -11.74 1.56
C LYS A 61 5.41 -12.41 0.63
N CYS A 62 5.36 -13.73 0.54
CA CYS A 62 6.17 -14.50 -0.39
C CYS A 62 5.27 -15.12 -1.46
N ASN A 63 5.59 -14.87 -2.72
CA ASN A 63 4.90 -15.44 -3.86
C ASN A 63 5.90 -16.19 -4.73
N THR A 64 5.43 -17.19 -5.45
CA THR A 64 6.27 -17.92 -6.41
C THR A 64 5.90 -17.56 -7.84
N HIS A 65 6.91 -17.40 -8.70
CA HIS A 65 6.73 -17.05 -10.10
C HIS A 65 7.29 -18.13 -11.00
N ARG A 66 6.47 -18.60 -11.95
CA ARG A 66 6.88 -19.60 -12.93
C ARG A 66 7.95 -19.02 -13.86
N ILE A 67 8.99 -19.80 -14.09
CA ILE A 67 9.99 -19.58 -15.13
C ILE A 67 10.02 -20.83 -16.01
N ASN A 68 9.90 -20.63 -17.32
CA ASN A 68 9.92 -21.71 -18.30
C ASN A 68 11.37 -22.06 -18.67
N GLY A 69 11.62 -23.33 -19.00
CA GLY A 69 12.92 -23.78 -19.52
C GLY A 69 14.03 -23.80 -18.47
N MET A 70 13.70 -24.03 -17.20
CA MET A 70 14.68 -24.04 -16.12
C MET A 70 14.60 -25.29 -15.25
N LYS A 71 15.78 -25.74 -14.79
CA LYS A 71 15.99 -26.71 -13.72
C LYS A 71 16.93 -26.09 -12.67
N GLY A 72 16.78 -26.47 -11.40
CA GLY A 72 17.75 -26.15 -10.34
C GLY A 72 18.78 -27.26 -10.18
N PHE A 73 19.96 -26.95 -9.64
CA PHE A 73 21.00 -27.95 -9.40
C PHE A 73 20.60 -28.95 -8.32
N ASP A 74 20.86 -30.24 -8.56
CA ASP A 74 20.44 -31.32 -7.66
C ASP A 74 21.11 -31.22 -6.27
N GLU A 75 22.32 -30.62 -6.20
CA GLU A 75 23.05 -30.32 -4.95
C GLU A 75 22.35 -29.29 -4.04
N ASN A 76 21.44 -28.49 -4.60
CA ASN A 76 20.70 -27.46 -3.88
C ASN A 76 19.30 -27.92 -3.45
N VAL A 77 18.97 -29.20 -3.69
CA VAL A 77 17.68 -29.77 -3.29
C VAL A 77 17.63 -29.90 -1.77
N LEU A 78 16.77 -29.10 -1.15
CA LEU A 78 16.41 -29.22 0.26
C LEU A 78 15.52 -30.42 0.52
N LYS A 79 14.56 -30.65 -0.39
CA LYS A 79 13.53 -31.67 -0.24
C LYS A 79 12.98 -32.11 -1.59
N ALA A 80 12.68 -33.39 -1.71
CA ALA A 80 11.89 -33.94 -2.80
C ALA A 80 10.68 -34.70 -2.22
N GLU A 81 9.47 -34.41 -2.72
CA GLU A 81 8.23 -34.99 -2.20
C GLU A 81 7.21 -35.22 -3.32
N ILE A 82 6.41 -36.29 -3.20
CA ILE A 82 5.29 -36.52 -4.12
C ILE A 82 4.11 -35.69 -3.63
N VAL A 83 3.62 -34.78 -4.49
CA VAL A 83 2.52 -33.87 -4.20
C VAL A 83 1.48 -33.94 -5.31
N ASN A 84 0.20 -33.79 -4.99
CA ASN A 84 -0.86 -33.98 -5.99
C ASN A 84 -1.03 -32.79 -6.92
N LYS A 85 -0.66 -31.61 -6.44
CA LYS A 85 -0.84 -30.35 -7.15
C LYS A 85 0.34 -29.41 -6.90
N ILE A 86 0.43 -28.39 -7.74
CA ILE A 86 1.49 -27.41 -7.64
C ILE A 86 1.41 -26.57 -6.36
N GLU A 87 0.20 -26.24 -5.90
CA GLU A 87 -0.01 -25.40 -4.71
C GLU A 87 0.57 -26.07 -3.44
N GLU A 88 0.59 -27.40 -3.41
CA GLU A 88 1.26 -28.16 -2.34
C GLU A 88 2.79 -27.96 -2.39
N CYS A 89 3.40 -27.91 -3.58
CA CYS A 89 4.82 -27.62 -3.75
C CYS A 89 5.18 -26.18 -3.37
N GLU A 90 4.30 -25.23 -3.72
CA GLU A 90 4.42 -23.84 -3.27
C GLU A 90 4.34 -23.74 -1.73
N GLY A 91 3.39 -24.43 -1.11
CA GLY A 91 3.29 -24.52 0.35
C GLY A 91 4.56 -25.07 1.00
N LEU A 92 5.13 -26.14 0.45
CA LEU A 92 6.41 -26.70 0.90
C LEU A 92 7.54 -25.66 0.86
N CYS A 93 7.62 -24.87 -0.22
CA CYS A 93 8.63 -23.82 -0.34
C CYS A 93 8.34 -22.61 0.58
N ASN A 94 7.08 -22.19 0.71
CA ASN A 94 6.72 -21.05 1.55
C ASN A 94 6.97 -21.32 3.04
N ASN A 95 6.74 -22.55 3.49
CA ASN A 95 6.98 -22.98 4.87
C ASN A 95 8.46 -23.17 5.24
N GLN A 96 9.37 -23.18 4.25
CA GLN A 96 10.81 -23.28 4.50
C GLN A 96 11.47 -21.91 4.33
N LYS A 97 12.11 -21.42 5.40
CA LYS A 97 12.85 -20.15 5.39
C LYS A 97 13.95 -20.15 4.33
N GLU A 98 14.66 -21.26 4.22
CA GLU A 98 15.77 -21.44 3.28
C GLU A 98 15.30 -21.61 1.82
N CYS A 99 14.03 -21.94 1.58
CA CYS A 99 13.57 -22.15 0.21
C CYS A 99 13.67 -20.86 -0.61
N ARG A 100 14.22 -21.00 -1.82
CA ARG A 100 14.33 -19.93 -2.82
C ARG A 100 13.64 -20.28 -4.13
N ALA A 101 13.44 -21.55 -4.42
CA ALA A 101 12.74 -22.01 -5.61
C ALA A 101 12.16 -23.42 -5.43
N PHE A 102 11.24 -23.81 -6.30
CA PHE A 102 10.78 -25.19 -6.42
C PHE A 102 10.59 -25.60 -7.88
N ARG A 103 10.59 -26.90 -8.14
CA ARG A 103 10.25 -27.49 -9.44
C ARG A 103 9.15 -28.52 -9.25
N TYR A 104 8.09 -28.42 -10.04
CA TYR A 104 7.02 -29.42 -10.05
C TYR A 104 7.02 -30.19 -11.37
N LEU A 105 7.19 -31.51 -11.28
CA LEU A 105 7.10 -32.44 -12.40
C LEU A 105 5.67 -32.97 -12.52
N LEU A 106 4.92 -32.48 -13.50
CA LEU A 106 3.50 -32.83 -13.66
C LEU A 106 3.28 -34.34 -13.87
N LYS A 107 4.13 -35.00 -14.66
CA LYS A 107 3.97 -36.43 -15.02
C LYS A 107 4.08 -37.35 -13.81
N ASN A 108 5.08 -37.10 -12.97
CA ASN A 108 5.42 -37.99 -11.85
C ASN A 108 4.99 -37.43 -10.50
N ARG A 109 4.36 -36.24 -10.49
CA ARG A 109 3.88 -35.55 -9.29
C ARG A 109 4.97 -35.28 -8.26
N VAL A 110 6.20 -35.08 -8.71
CA VAL A 110 7.34 -34.84 -7.82
C VAL A 110 7.59 -33.34 -7.71
N CYS A 111 7.63 -32.85 -6.48
CA CYS A 111 8.07 -31.53 -6.09
C CYS A 111 9.52 -31.59 -5.62
N PHE A 112 10.38 -30.74 -6.16
CA PHE A 112 11.73 -30.50 -5.67
C PHE A 112 11.80 -29.08 -5.12
N VAL A 113 12.24 -28.91 -3.88
CA VAL A 113 12.40 -27.63 -3.19
C VAL A 113 13.88 -27.31 -3.12
N TYR A 114 14.29 -26.09 -3.46
CA TYR A 114 15.67 -25.66 -3.57
C TYR A 114 15.97 -24.48 -2.64
N ASN A 115 17.18 -24.44 -2.06
CA ASN A 115 17.66 -23.30 -1.25
C ASN A 115 18.36 -22.19 -2.06
N SER A 116 18.43 -22.35 -3.38
CA SER A 116 19.11 -21.42 -4.27
C SER A 116 18.17 -20.96 -5.38
N LYS A 117 18.34 -19.70 -5.80
CA LYS A 117 17.66 -19.14 -6.98
C LYS A 117 18.38 -19.51 -8.29
N GLN A 118 19.55 -20.15 -8.21
CA GLN A 118 20.47 -20.30 -9.33
C GLN A 118 19.95 -21.19 -10.47
N HIS A 119 20.49 -20.94 -11.66
CA HIS A 119 19.91 -21.26 -12.96
C HIS A 119 20.82 -22.09 -13.88
N ILE A 120 20.15 -22.69 -14.88
CA ILE A 120 20.55 -23.16 -16.22
C ILE A 120 20.87 -24.66 -16.35
N GLU A 121 19.88 -25.39 -16.89
CA GLU A 121 20.02 -26.21 -18.10
C GLU A 121 18.82 -25.88 -19.00
N ASP A 122 18.99 -25.92 -20.33
CA ASP A 122 17.89 -25.86 -21.30
C ASP A 122 17.01 -27.10 -21.13
N ASP A 123 16.10 -27.08 -20.15
CA ASP A 123 15.20 -28.18 -19.91
C ASP A 123 13.93 -27.99 -20.75
N ILE A 124 13.86 -28.74 -21.84
CA ILE A 124 12.75 -28.80 -22.82
C ILE A 124 11.50 -29.48 -22.21
N SER A 125 11.53 -29.87 -20.94
CA SER A 125 10.45 -30.64 -20.32
C SER A 125 9.26 -29.82 -19.87
N GLU A 126 8.09 -30.47 -19.86
CA GLU A 126 6.80 -30.03 -19.29
C GLU A 126 6.84 -29.71 -17.77
N SER A 127 8.02 -29.56 -17.18
CA SER A 127 8.16 -29.17 -15.79
C SER A 127 7.98 -27.66 -15.61
N GLY A 128 7.39 -27.27 -14.49
CA GLY A 128 7.35 -25.87 -14.08
C GLY A 128 8.42 -25.62 -13.02
N PHE A 129 9.30 -24.66 -13.25
CA PHE A 129 10.22 -24.12 -12.25
C PHE A 129 9.66 -22.82 -11.69
N TYR A 130 9.77 -22.60 -10.38
CA TYR A 130 9.12 -21.50 -9.69
C TYR A 130 10.09 -20.87 -8.70
N VAL A 131 10.29 -19.56 -8.78
CA VAL A 131 11.20 -18.83 -7.88
C VAL A 131 10.39 -18.10 -6.81
N LYS A 132 10.75 -18.32 -5.55
CA LYS A 132 10.19 -17.61 -4.38
C LYS A 132 10.74 -16.20 -4.34
N ARG A 133 9.84 -15.22 -4.34
CA ARG A 133 10.14 -13.81 -4.12
C ARG A 133 9.32 -13.32 -2.94
N CYS A 134 10.00 -12.74 -1.97
CA CYS A 134 9.36 -12.16 -0.81
C CYS A 134 9.42 -10.64 -0.89
N VAL A 135 8.35 -9.99 -0.47
CA VAL A 135 8.23 -8.55 -0.34
C VAL A 135 7.87 -8.28 1.11
N LEU A 136 8.69 -7.46 1.77
CA LEU A 136 8.40 -6.98 3.12
C LEU A 136 7.75 -5.61 2.97
N CYS A 137 6.50 -5.52 3.37
CA CYS A 137 5.80 -4.24 3.46
C CYS A 137 5.78 -3.75 4.91
N TYR A 138 5.89 -2.44 5.12
CA TYR A 138 5.72 -1.78 6.40
C TYR A 138 5.08 -0.41 6.24
N MET A 139 4.53 0.13 7.33
CA MET A 139 3.95 1.47 7.38
C MET A 139 4.97 2.49 7.89
N ASN A 140 5.00 3.68 7.28
CA ASN A 140 5.92 4.76 7.59
C ASN A 140 5.18 6.06 7.87
N ILE A 141 5.13 6.43 9.15
CA ILE A 141 4.38 7.59 9.66
C ILE A 141 5.16 8.89 9.44
N THR A 142 4.45 9.91 8.98
CA THR A 142 4.85 11.30 8.97
C THR A 142 3.78 12.11 9.72
N LYS A 143 4.19 12.81 10.77
CA LYS A 143 3.28 13.62 11.59
C LYS A 143 3.02 14.99 11.00
N ASN A 144 1.87 15.57 11.34
CA ASN A 144 1.45 16.90 10.89
C ASN A 144 1.46 17.07 9.37
N VAL A 145 1.07 16.02 8.65
CA VAL A 145 0.89 16.08 7.19
C VAL A 145 -0.38 15.35 6.79
N LYS A 146 -0.95 15.75 5.65
CA LYS A 146 -2.22 15.26 5.12
C LYS A 146 -2.08 14.94 3.63
N GLY A 147 -2.75 13.88 3.18
CA GLY A 147 -2.95 13.60 1.75
C GLY A 147 -4.03 14.49 1.13
N CYS A 148 -4.06 14.59 -0.18
CA CYS A 148 -5.00 15.41 -0.91
C CYS A 148 -6.42 14.85 -0.88
N ASP A 149 -7.42 15.70 -0.65
CA ASP A 149 -8.80 15.23 -0.46
C ASP A 149 -9.40 14.60 -1.74
N ASP A 150 -8.97 15.06 -2.91
CA ASP A 150 -9.35 14.53 -4.22
C ASP A 150 -8.65 13.21 -4.58
N GLU A 151 -7.62 12.82 -3.83
CA GLU A 151 -6.93 11.54 -3.96
C GLU A 151 -7.48 10.47 -2.99
N ILE A 152 -8.45 10.83 -2.13
CA ILE A 152 -9.07 9.91 -1.18
C ILE A 152 -9.92 8.91 -1.94
N GLU A 153 -9.59 7.62 -1.81
CA GLU A 153 -10.38 6.53 -2.39
C GLU A 153 -11.59 6.19 -1.49
N SER A 154 -11.34 6.04 -0.20
CA SER A 154 -12.35 5.57 0.75
C SER A 154 -12.05 6.03 2.17
N VAL A 155 -13.10 6.15 2.98
CA VAL A 155 -13.00 6.46 4.41
C VAL A 155 -13.42 5.25 5.23
N TRP A 156 -12.63 4.89 6.24
CA TRP A 156 -13.00 3.90 7.26
C TRP A 156 -13.37 4.63 8.55
N GLU A 157 -14.67 4.64 8.83
CA GLU A 157 -15.28 5.36 9.97
C GLU A 157 -15.25 4.55 11.27
N ASP A 158 -15.05 3.23 11.20
CA ASP A 158 -14.98 2.30 12.32
C ASP A 158 -13.55 2.13 12.89
N VAL A 159 -12.61 2.94 12.41
CA VAL A 159 -11.18 2.87 12.75
C VAL A 159 -10.85 4.00 13.73
N SER A 160 -10.69 3.65 15.01
CA SER A 160 -10.51 4.61 16.11
C SER A 160 -9.07 5.00 16.41
N SER A 161 -8.09 4.52 15.65
CA SER A 161 -6.68 4.85 15.85
C SER A 161 -5.86 4.77 14.56
N LEU A 162 -4.75 5.51 14.52
CA LEU A 162 -3.76 5.42 13.43
C LEU A 162 -3.18 4.00 13.31
N GLU A 163 -2.89 3.34 14.42
CA GLU A 163 -2.39 1.96 14.39
C GLU A 163 -3.37 1.03 13.66
N LYS A 164 -4.68 1.22 13.89
CA LYS A 164 -5.71 0.43 13.22
C LYS A 164 -5.85 0.78 11.74
N CYS A 165 -5.63 2.04 11.36
CA CYS A 165 -5.50 2.45 9.96
C CYS A 165 -4.37 1.70 9.26
N GLU A 166 -3.20 1.69 9.89
CA GLU A 166 -2.00 1.04 9.38
C GLU A 166 -2.18 -0.46 9.21
N ASP A 167 -2.81 -1.10 10.20
CA ASP A 167 -3.17 -2.53 10.16
C ASP A 167 -4.10 -2.89 8.99
N ASN A 168 -5.11 -2.07 8.76
CA ASN A 168 -6.03 -2.27 7.65
C ASN A 168 -5.32 -2.04 6.31
N CYS A 169 -4.45 -1.03 6.24
CA CYS A 169 -3.69 -0.70 5.03
C CYS A 169 -2.64 -1.76 4.69
N ILE A 170 -1.91 -2.29 5.68
CA ILE A 170 -0.86 -3.27 5.41
C ILE A 170 -1.46 -4.56 4.81
N LYS A 171 -2.63 -4.98 5.31
CA LYS A 171 -3.34 -6.18 4.87
C LYS A 171 -3.99 -6.00 3.49
N SER A 172 -4.33 -4.76 3.14
CA SER A 172 -4.96 -4.41 1.87
C SER A 172 -3.94 -4.27 0.73
N ASP A 173 -4.09 -5.06 -0.33
CA ASP A 173 -3.17 -5.04 -1.48
C ASP A 173 -3.26 -3.76 -2.31
N ASN A 174 -4.42 -3.09 -2.30
CA ASN A 174 -4.63 -1.82 -2.99
C ASN A 174 -4.44 -0.59 -2.08
N CYS A 175 -4.04 -0.74 -0.82
CA CYS A 175 -3.71 0.42 0.00
C CYS A 175 -2.25 0.86 -0.21
N ARG A 176 -2.03 2.15 -0.43
CA ARG A 176 -0.71 2.78 -0.57
C ARG A 176 -0.38 3.74 0.54
N ALA A 177 -1.38 4.40 1.10
CA ALA A 177 -1.21 5.24 2.27
C ALA A 177 -2.53 5.39 3.02
N VAL A 178 -2.42 5.91 4.23
CA VAL A 178 -3.53 6.36 5.07
C VAL A 178 -3.19 7.70 5.68
N HIS A 179 -4.19 8.46 6.08
CA HIS A 179 -4.02 9.44 7.15
C HIS A 179 -5.18 9.35 8.13
N PHE A 180 -4.91 9.80 9.35
CA PHE A 180 -5.83 9.76 10.46
C PHE A 180 -5.97 11.17 11.03
N ASP A 181 -7.20 11.67 11.09
CA ASP A 181 -7.51 13.02 11.58
C ASP A 181 -7.83 13.06 13.09
N GLY A 182 -7.74 11.91 13.78
CA GLY A 182 -8.14 11.75 15.17
C GLY A 182 -9.44 10.96 15.35
N GLU A 183 -10.26 10.88 14.30
CA GLU A 183 -11.55 10.19 14.33
C GLU A 183 -11.73 9.22 13.18
N ARG A 184 -11.25 9.58 11.98
CA ARG A 184 -11.48 8.86 10.74
C ARG A 184 -10.18 8.50 10.06
N CYS A 185 -10.23 7.36 9.38
CA CYS A 185 -9.14 6.89 8.55
C CYS A 185 -9.47 7.10 7.08
N PHE A 186 -8.59 7.76 6.33
CA PHE A 186 -8.78 7.88 4.88
C PHE A 186 -7.69 7.13 4.16
N LYS A 187 -8.10 6.32 3.19
CA LYS A 187 -7.28 5.40 2.44
C LYS A 187 -6.98 5.98 1.06
N PHE A 188 -5.73 5.80 0.64
CA PHE A 188 -5.24 6.14 -0.68
C PHE A 188 -4.77 4.89 -1.41
N THR A 189 -5.07 4.79 -2.70
CA THR A 189 -4.76 3.65 -3.59
C THR A 189 -3.58 3.92 -4.52
N ASP A 190 -3.18 5.19 -4.65
CA ASP A 190 -2.10 5.67 -5.49
C ASP A 190 -0.98 6.35 -4.67
N GLU A 191 0.07 6.79 -5.37
CA GLU A 191 1.16 7.55 -4.75
C GLU A 191 0.70 8.97 -4.39
N VAL A 192 0.57 9.22 -3.09
CA VAL A 192 0.14 10.52 -2.54
C VAL A 192 1.33 11.43 -2.29
N LYS A 193 1.21 12.70 -2.68
CA LYS A 193 2.15 13.77 -2.29
C LYS A 193 1.58 14.56 -1.11
N PRO A 194 1.95 14.22 0.14
CA PRO A 194 1.38 14.88 1.30
C PRO A 194 1.86 16.32 1.44
N TYR A 195 1.06 17.14 2.12
CA TYR A 195 1.37 18.53 2.46
C TYR A 195 1.21 18.76 3.98
N GLU A 196 1.84 19.81 4.49
CA GLU A 196 1.82 20.12 5.92
C GLU A 196 0.41 20.48 6.41
N LYS A 197 -0.03 19.78 7.47
CA LYS A 197 -1.30 20.01 8.16
C LYS A 197 -1.20 19.49 9.59
N THR A 198 -1.11 20.42 10.54
CA THR A 198 -1.05 20.13 11.97
C THR A 198 -2.24 19.28 12.46
N GLY A 199 -1.96 18.31 13.33
CA GLY A 199 -2.98 17.47 13.98
C GLY A 199 -3.45 16.28 13.14
N ILE A 200 -2.83 16.04 11.98
CA ILE A 200 -3.11 14.88 11.13
C ILE A 200 -1.83 14.09 10.95
N ASP A 201 -1.93 12.78 11.13
CA ASP A 201 -0.83 11.86 10.90
C ASP A 201 -1.09 11.08 9.62
N PHE A 202 -0.09 11.04 8.74
CA PHE A 202 -0.12 10.32 7.47
C PHE A 202 0.85 9.15 7.55
N SER A 203 0.47 7.98 7.05
CA SER A 203 1.33 6.82 6.99
C SER A 203 1.34 6.19 5.61
N ARG A 204 2.53 6.02 5.04
CA ARG A 204 2.72 5.42 3.72
C ARG A 204 3.12 3.95 3.84
N LYS A 205 2.52 3.09 3.02
CA LYS A 205 2.94 1.71 2.84
C LYS A 205 4.17 1.66 1.94
N ILE A 206 5.27 1.15 2.48
CA ILE A 206 6.52 0.92 1.75
C ILE A 206 6.71 -0.59 1.64
N CYS A 207 7.01 -1.07 0.43
CA CYS A 207 7.20 -2.49 0.16
C CYS A 207 8.53 -2.69 -0.57
N GLU A 208 9.43 -3.45 0.04
CA GLU A 208 10.77 -3.70 -0.47
C GLU A 208 10.98 -5.19 -0.75
N GLN A 209 11.80 -5.50 -1.76
CA GLN A 209 12.16 -6.89 -2.02
C GLN A 209 12.99 -7.39 -0.84
N TYR A 210 12.48 -8.44 -0.18
CA TYR A 210 13.16 -9.02 0.96
C TYR A 210 14.19 -10.05 0.46
N THR A 211 15.45 -9.76 0.74
CA THR A 211 16.57 -10.69 0.59
C THR A 211 17.08 -10.98 2.00
N ASP A 212 16.92 -12.23 2.47
CA ASP A 212 17.65 -12.68 3.67
C ASP A 212 19.16 -12.61 3.46
#